data_AF-A0A316C039-F1
#
_entry.id   AF-A0A316C039-F1
#
_cell.length_a   1.000
_cell.length_b   1.000
_cell.length_c   1.000
_cell.angle_alpha   90.00
_cell.angle_beta   90.00
_cell.angle_gamma   90.00
#
_symmetry.space_group_name_H-M   'P 1'
#
loop_
_entity.id
_entity.type
_entity.pdbx_description
1 polymer ?
#
loop_
_entity_poly.entity_id
_entity_poly.type
_entity_poly.pdbx_seq_one_letter_code
_entity_poly.pdbx_strand_id
1 'polypeptide(L)'
;MAALREPLWHLRPACTIYAAVQHPKEIIMSTRQHHSRLGELFMLLGNAIAAASAVSHGRQPYAGNLHRLGIDPEEFRRINRF
;
A
#
# COMPACT_ATOMS: atom_id res chain seq x y z
N MET A 1 -20.33 -46.74 -50.49
CA MET A 1 -19.25 -45.76 -50.26
C MET A 1 -19.87 -44.50 -49.69
N ALA A 2 -19.21 -43.93 -48.67
CA ALA A 2 -19.51 -42.69 -47.97
C ALA A 2 -20.78 -42.67 -47.09
N ALA A 3 -20.82 -42.06 -45.91
CA ALA A 3 -19.85 -41.69 -44.88
C ALA A 3 -20.62 -40.80 -43.89
N LEU A 4 -20.44 -41.06 -42.59
CA LEU A 4 -20.66 -40.17 -41.45
C LEU A 4 -22.09 -39.64 -41.17
N ARG A 5 -22.73 -40.02 -40.07
CA ARG A 5 -22.45 -39.70 -38.64
C ARG A 5 -22.83 -38.26 -38.25
N GLU A 6 -23.92 -38.17 -37.49
CA GLU A 6 -24.03 -37.41 -36.22
C GLU A 6 -24.06 -35.85 -36.31
N PRO A 7 -24.40 -35.13 -35.22
CA PRO A 7 -25.75 -34.63 -34.98
C PRO A 7 -25.76 -33.10 -34.75
N LEU A 8 -26.96 -32.53 -34.60
CA LEU A 8 -27.16 -31.11 -34.27
C LEU A 8 -26.33 -30.69 -33.05
N TRP A 9 -25.41 -29.75 -33.29
CA TRP A 9 -24.43 -29.23 -32.35
C TRP A 9 -25.06 -28.51 -31.15
N HIS A 10 -24.63 -28.96 -29.97
CA HIS A 10 -24.72 -28.24 -28.71
C HIS A 10 -23.98 -26.89 -28.75
N LEU A 11 -24.49 -25.96 -27.94
CA LEU A 11 -23.83 -24.81 -27.30
C LEU A 11 -22.57 -24.24 -27.98
N ARG A 12 -22.65 -22.98 -28.41
CA ARG A 12 -21.70 -21.89 -28.05
C ARG A 12 -22.09 -20.59 -28.75
N PRO A 13 -22.60 -19.55 -28.04
CA PRO A 13 -22.34 -18.19 -28.49
C PRO A 13 -20.88 -17.92 -28.13
N ALA A 14 -20.00 -18.10 -29.12
CA ALA A 14 -18.64 -17.62 -29.03
C ALA A 14 -18.68 -16.08 -28.96
N CYS A 15 -18.54 -15.59 -27.73
CA CYS A 15 -17.94 -14.33 -27.29
C CYS A 15 -17.44 -13.37 -28.41
N THR A 16 -18.35 -12.67 -29.10
CA THR A 16 -17.98 -11.62 -30.09
C THR A 16 -18.43 -10.23 -29.65
N ILE A 17 -18.80 -10.02 -28.37
CA ILE A 17 -19.22 -8.69 -27.87
C ILE A 17 -18.52 -8.30 -26.55
N TYR A 18 -17.30 -8.78 -26.30
CA TYR A 18 -16.53 -8.37 -25.11
C TYR A 18 -15.24 -7.60 -25.44
N ALA A 19 -15.12 -7.05 -26.66
CA ALA A 19 -13.88 -6.39 -27.11
C ALA A 19 -14.00 -4.87 -27.35
N ALA A 20 -15.04 -4.19 -26.89
CA ALA A 20 -15.23 -2.75 -27.21
C ALA A 20 -15.76 -1.87 -26.08
N VAL A 21 -15.59 -2.25 -24.81
CA VAL A 21 -15.79 -1.33 -23.69
C VAL A 21 -14.64 -1.48 -22.70
N GLN A 22 -13.41 -1.29 -23.18
CA GLN A 22 -12.39 -0.67 -22.33
C GLN A 22 -12.74 0.81 -22.28
N HIS A 23 -13.71 1.15 -21.41
CA HIS A 23 -13.70 2.49 -20.85
C HIS A 23 -12.30 2.67 -20.27
N PRO A 24 -11.54 3.70 -20.65
CA PRO A 24 -10.40 4.09 -19.85
C PRO A 24 -10.97 4.26 -18.45
N LYS A 25 -10.57 3.38 -17.52
CA LYS A 25 -10.52 3.78 -16.13
C LYS A 25 -9.54 4.92 -16.17
N GLU A 26 -10.08 6.12 -16.34
CA GLU A 26 -9.51 7.30 -15.72
C GLU A 26 -9.44 6.90 -14.25
N ILE A 27 -8.33 6.26 -13.88
CA ILE A 27 -7.85 6.24 -12.53
C ILE A 27 -7.63 7.72 -12.32
N ILE A 28 -8.69 8.38 -11.87
CA ILE A 28 -8.61 9.67 -11.24
C ILE A 28 -7.64 9.40 -10.10
N MET A 29 -6.36 9.56 -10.38
CA MET A 29 -5.36 9.88 -9.40
C MET A 29 -5.71 11.30 -8.95
N SER A 30 -6.89 11.46 -8.35
CA SER A 30 -7.14 12.47 -7.34
C SER A 30 -6.24 12.04 -6.20
N THR A 31 -4.97 12.36 -6.39
CA THR A 31 -3.97 12.46 -5.35
C THR A 31 -4.56 13.41 -4.33
N ARG A 32 -5.37 12.86 -3.41
CA ARG A 32 -5.75 13.54 -2.19
C ARG A 32 -4.51 13.51 -1.32
N GLN A 33 -3.44 14.18 -1.75
CA GLN A 33 -2.40 14.68 -0.85
C GLN A 33 -2.98 15.87 -0.09
N HIS A 34 -4.15 15.69 0.52
CA HIS A 34 -4.49 16.49 1.68
C HIS A 34 -3.68 15.90 2.83
N HIS A 35 -2.37 16.17 2.81
CA HIS A 35 -1.52 16.08 3.99
C HIS A 35 -2.06 17.16 4.94
N SER A 36 -3.13 16.80 5.64
CA SER A 36 -3.78 17.71 6.56
C SER A 36 -2.79 17.91 7.69
N ARG A 37 -2.44 19.17 7.99
CA ARG A 37 -1.52 19.54 9.08
C ARG A 37 -1.85 18.82 10.40
N LEU A 38 -3.13 18.56 10.64
CA LEU A 38 -3.62 17.78 11.78
C LEU A 38 -3.18 16.30 11.74
N GLY A 39 -3.28 15.65 10.58
CA GLY A 39 -2.84 14.27 10.39
C GLY A 39 -1.32 14.13 10.54
N GLU A 40 -0.57 15.13 10.09
CA GLU A 40 0.88 15.20 10.28
C GLU A 40 1.25 15.37 11.76
N LEU A 41 0.53 16.21 12.51
CA LEU A 41 0.68 16.35 13.96
C LEU A 41 0.43 15.02 14.70
N PHE A 42 -0.66 14.31 14.37
CA PHE A 42 -0.94 13.02 14.98
C PHE A 42 0.09 11.95 14.60
N MET A 43 0.59 11.96 13.37
CA MET A 43 1.70 11.07 12.98
C MET A 43 2.98 11.37 13.75
N LEU A 44 3.36 12.65 13.89
CA LEU A 44 4.52 13.08 14.67
C LEU A 44 4.39 12.66 16.14
N LEU A 45 3.25 12.94 16.76
CA LEU A 45 2.97 12.56 18.14
C LEU A 45 3.02 11.04 18.33
N GLY A 46 2.42 10.27 17.42
CA GLY A 46 2.46 8.80 17.46
C GLY A 46 3.88 8.25 17.35
N ASN A 47 4.72 8.84 16.48
CA ASN A 47 6.12 8.45 16.34
C ASN A 47 6.92 8.76 17.60
N ALA A 48 6.68 9.91 18.24
CA ALA A 48 7.32 10.30 19.50
C ALA A 48 6.96 9.32 20.63
N ILE A 49 5.68 9.00 20.77
CA ILE A 49 5.19 8.05 21.78
C ILE A 49 5.80 6.65 21.54
N ALA A 50 5.81 6.18 20.30
CA ALA A 50 6.41 4.89 19.95
C ALA A 50 7.92 4.86 20.23
N ALA A 51 8.62 5.95 19.93
CA ALA A 51 10.04 6.07 20.21
C ALA A 51 10.32 6.07 21.73
N ALA A 52 9.59 6.88 22.50
CA ALA A 52 9.71 6.95 23.95
C ALA A 52 9.37 5.61 24.63
N SER A 53 8.31 4.93 24.17
CA SER A 53 7.93 3.62 24.67
C SER A 53 9.02 2.57 24.42
N ALA A 54 9.61 2.55 23.22
CA ALA A 54 10.70 1.62 22.94
C ALA A 54 11.87 1.82 23.91
N VAL A 55 12.30 3.07 24.12
CA VAL A 55 13.37 3.42 25.07
C VAL A 55 13.01 3.01 26.50
N SER A 56 11.78 3.28 26.94
CA SER A 56 11.30 2.92 28.28
C SER A 56 11.32 1.40 28.52
N HIS A 57 11.16 0.58 27.48
CA HIS A 57 11.23 -0.88 27.56
C HIS A 57 12.64 -1.42 27.29
N GLY A 58 13.67 -0.57 27.26
CA GLY A 58 15.04 -0.94 26.95
C GLY A 58 15.24 -1.44 25.52
N ARG A 59 14.29 -1.17 24.62
CA ARG A 59 14.36 -1.52 23.20
C ARG A 59 14.81 -0.33 22.37
N GLN A 60 15.43 -0.64 21.25
CA GLN A 60 15.84 0.38 20.31
C GLN A 60 14.61 0.91 19.53
N PRO A 61 14.35 2.23 19.56
CA PRO A 61 13.28 2.83 18.76
C PRO A 61 13.51 2.65 17.25
N TYR A 62 12.41 2.49 16.50
CA TYR A 62 12.46 2.28 15.06
C TYR A 62 13.05 3.50 14.33
N ALA A 63 14.02 3.27 13.44
CA ALA A 63 14.77 4.32 12.75
C ALA A 63 13.85 5.28 11.96
N GLY A 64 12.78 4.77 11.34
CA GLY A 64 11.82 5.61 10.61
C GLY A 64 11.03 6.57 11.51
N ASN A 65 10.78 6.19 12.76
CA ASN A 65 10.09 7.06 13.72
C ASN A 65 11.01 8.19 14.19
N LEU A 66 12.28 7.87 14.47
CA LEU A 66 13.32 8.86 14.79
C LEU A 66 13.51 9.85 13.66
N HIS A 67 13.60 9.36 12.43
CA HIS A 67 13.78 10.22 11.25
C HIS A 67 12.60 11.19 11.06
N ARG A 68 11.37 10.72 11.29
CA ARG A 68 10.17 11.58 11.28
C ARG A 68 10.13 12.59 12.42
N LEU A 69 10.87 12.36 13.50
CA LEU A 69 11.05 13.31 14.61
C LEU A 69 12.23 14.27 14.36
N GLY A 70 12.95 14.13 13.24
CA GLY A 70 14.17 14.90 12.96
C GLY A 70 15.38 14.45 13.78
N ILE A 71 15.34 13.24 14.33
CA ILE A 71 16.41 12.66 15.14
C ILE A 71 17.20 11.68 14.28
N ASP A 72 18.53 11.84 14.26
CA ASP A 72 19.39 10.87 13.59
C ASP A 72 19.46 9.56 14.40
N PRO A 73 19.09 8.42 13.81
CA PRO A 73 19.06 7.16 14.53
C PRO A 73 20.45 6.63 14.91
N GLU A 74 21.50 6.96 14.16
CA GLU A 74 22.87 6.54 14.46
C GLU A 74 23.44 7.36 15.63
N GLU A 75 23.18 8.66 15.66
CA GLU A 75 23.51 9.54 16.77
C GLU A 75 22.73 9.17 18.03
N PHE A 76 21.43 8.87 17.90
CA PHE A 76 20.60 8.38 18.99
C PHE A 76 21.16 7.08 19.59
N ARG A 77 21.58 6.13 18.74
CA ARG A 77 22.26 4.90 19.15
C ARG A 77 23.57 5.13 19.87
N ARG A 78 24.33 6.13 19.43
CA ARG A 78 25.61 6.51 20.04
C ARG A 78 25.43 7.04 21.46
N ILE A 79 24.39 7.84 21.70
CA ILE A 79 24.07 8.42 23.01
C ILE A 79 23.48 7.36 23.94
N ASN A 80 22.58 6.51 23.44
CA ASN A 80 21.87 5.50 24.23
C ASN A 80 22.70 4.22 24.48
N ARG A 81 24.05 4.33 24.54
CA ARG A 81 24.94 3.21 24.88
C ARG A 81 24.75 2.79 26.34
N PHE A 82 23.81 1.87 26.54
CA PHE A 82 23.93 0.77 27.48
C PHE A 82 24.41 -0.48 26.73
#